data_AF-E4V110-F1
#
_entry.id   AF-E4V110-F1
#
_cell.length_a   1.000
_cell.length_b   1.000
_cell.length_c   1.000
_cell.angle_alpha   90.00
_cell.angle_beta   90.00
_cell.angle_gamma   90.00
#
_symmetry.space_group_name_H-M   'P 1'
#
loop_
_entity.id
_entity.type
_entity.pdbx_description
1 polymer ?
#
loop_
_entity_poly.entity_id
_entity_poly.type
_entity_poly.pdbx_seq_one_letter_code
_entity_poly.pdbx_strand_id
1 'polypeptide(L)'
;MPRFLHPTQSGVHRLACLSLYRALLSQCSKPWLTNSKASHIRALIQARFHIDKPIESPSRIEKSLKAGYEALNLMKSCANGDAISIERVDSLIAGTQPFLERYQQKRARLARERQEKELEDARKKQQKRRFSAKRVLESVLARPYPTVSGIRRVPRFACARGIPFLRIKKPQPKNLSVAIQIRQDARWKNILRRQELGVDSLFAKDEDTWDAITSKTEADTWDKAIQQNISRVVDTIKKGDERDLELARKMWNVVVAERRLAEKEARQREKVGQAAETKPGSSHPTTQR
;
A
#
# COMPACT_ATOMS: atom_id res chain seq x y z
N MET A 1 9.80 5.71 43.28
CA MET A 1 8.92 5.03 42.30
C MET A 1 8.84 3.55 42.66
N PRO A 2 7.68 2.89 42.50
CA PRO A 2 7.60 1.44 42.63
C PRO A 2 8.51 0.78 41.59
N ARG A 3 9.36 -0.17 41.99
CA ARG A 3 10.41 -0.77 41.14
C ARG A 3 9.88 -1.55 39.94
N PHE A 4 8.59 -1.89 39.94
CA PHE A 4 7.95 -2.78 38.97
C PHE A 4 7.31 -2.07 37.76
N LEU A 5 7.21 -0.74 37.76
CA LEU A 5 6.61 0.00 36.65
C LEU A 5 7.67 0.55 35.70
N HIS A 6 7.46 0.28 34.42
CA HIS A 6 8.31 0.80 33.36
C HIS A 6 8.25 2.34 33.34
N PRO A 7 9.38 3.08 33.25
CA PRO A 7 9.37 4.55 33.29
C PRO A 7 8.46 5.19 32.24
N THR A 8 8.37 4.59 31.05
CA THR A 8 7.48 5.08 29.97
C THR A 8 5.99 4.91 30.26
N GLN A 9 5.64 4.02 31.19
CA GLN A 9 4.25 3.76 31.62
C GLN A 9 3.90 4.52 32.91
N SER A 10 4.87 5.14 33.58
CA SER A 10 4.63 5.96 34.75
C SER A 10 4.15 7.37 34.36
N GLY A 11 2.88 7.67 34.67
CA GLY A 11 2.33 9.02 34.50
C GLY A 11 3.10 10.10 35.28
N VAL A 12 3.57 9.77 36.49
CA VAL A 12 4.34 10.68 37.36
C VAL A 12 5.70 11.02 36.73
N HIS A 13 6.40 10.03 36.19
CA HIS A 13 7.67 10.25 35.48
C HIS A 13 7.47 11.19 34.29
N ARG A 14 6.46 10.88 33.45
CA ARG A 14 6.14 11.68 32.28
C ARG A 14 5.81 13.13 32.65
N LEU A 15 5.02 13.35 33.71
CA LEU A 15 4.69 14.69 34.18
C LEU A 15 5.94 15.44 34.66
N ALA A 16 6.81 14.80 35.45
CA ALA A 16 8.04 15.41 35.95
C ALA A 16 9.01 15.79 34.83
N CYS A 17 9.18 14.93 33.82
CA CYS A 17 10.01 15.25 32.66
C CYS A 17 9.41 16.40 31.82
N LEU A 18 8.08 16.44 31.65
CA LEU A 18 7.41 17.51 30.92
C LEU A 18 7.46 18.84 31.66
N SER A 19 7.30 18.83 32.99
CA SER A 19 7.39 20.04 33.81
C SER A 19 8.81 20.61 33.77
N LEU A 20 9.83 19.76 33.91
CA LEU A 20 11.23 20.16 33.78
C LEU A 20 11.53 20.71 32.38
N TYR A 21 11.11 20.00 31.33
CA TYR A 21 11.28 20.45 29.94
C TYR A 21 10.66 21.83 29.70
N ARG A 22 9.43 22.05 30.16
CA ARG A 22 8.75 23.35 30.03
C ARG A 22 9.42 24.44 30.87
N ALA A 23 9.86 24.12 32.09
CA ALA A 23 10.55 25.06 32.95
C ALA A 23 11.87 25.54 32.31
N LEU A 24 12.67 24.63 31.75
CA LEU A 24 13.92 24.95 31.05
C LEU A 24 13.65 25.83 29.82
N LEU A 25 12.63 25.48 29.00
CA LEU A 25 12.27 26.27 27.83
C LEU A 25 11.73 27.66 28.18
N SER A 26 11.01 27.79 29.29
CA SER A 26 10.51 29.07 29.80
C SER A 26 11.65 29.97 30.28
N GLN A 27 12.74 29.43 30.83
CA GLN A 27 13.91 30.25 31.16
C GLN A 27 14.62 30.79 29.91
N CYS A 28 14.52 30.10 28.77
CA CYS A 28 15.15 30.52 27.51
C CYS A 28 14.44 31.71 26.84
N SER A 29 13.26 32.13 27.30
CA SER A 29 12.54 33.31 26.79
C SER A 29 12.72 34.56 27.67
N LYS A 30 13.57 34.49 28.69
CA LYS A 30 13.83 35.62 29.58
C LYS A 30 14.84 36.61 28.97
N PRO A 31 14.77 37.89 29.35
CA PRO A 31 15.53 38.97 28.70
C PRO A 31 17.05 38.92 28.92
N TRP A 32 17.55 38.08 29.83
CA TRP A 32 18.99 37.91 30.07
C TRP A 32 19.72 37.18 28.93
N LEU A 33 18.99 36.66 27.94
CA LEU A 33 19.52 35.89 26.81
C LEU A 33 19.33 36.63 25.48
N THR A 34 20.41 36.80 24.71
CA THR A 34 20.34 37.21 23.31
C THR A 34 19.58 36.15 22.49
N ASN A 35 18.81 36.58 21.48
CA ASN A 35 18.01 35.69 20.62
C ASN A 35 18.81 34.50 20.03
N SER A 36 20.09 34.70 19.68
CA SER A 36 20.97 33.64 19.16
C SER A 36 21.34 32.59 20.24
N LYS A 37 21.70 33.04 21.45
CA LYS A 37 21.98 32.14 22.57
C LYS A 37 20.72 31.38 23.00
N ALA A 38 19.57 32.04 22.98
CA ALA A 38 18.28 31.43 23.31
C ALA A 38 17.87 30.32 22.34
N SER A 39 18.12 30.50 21.04
CA SER A 39 17.85 29.47 20.03
C SER A 39 18.79 28.27 20.19
N HIS A 40 20.07 28.52 20.49
CA HIS A 40 21.08 27.48 20.73
C HIS A 40 20.74 26.61 21.95
N ILE A 41 20.48 27.22 23.11
CA ILE A 41 20.11 26.50 24.34
C ILE A 41 18.80 25.73 24.13
N ARG A 42 17.81 26.33 23.44
CA ARG A 42 16.55 25.65 23.10
C ARG A 42 16.81 24.40 22.24
N ALA A 43 17.64 24.51 21.21
CA ALA A 43 18.01 23.38 20.37
C ALA A 43 18.74 22.28 21.17
N LEU A 44 19.61 22.68 22.11
CA LEU A 44 20.32 21.75 23.00
C LEU A 44 19.36 20.97 23.91
N ILE A 45 18.47 21.68 24.60
CA ILE A 45 17.46 21.07 25.48
C ILE A 45 16.62 20.08 24.67
N GLN A 46 16.11 20.50 23.52
CA GLN A 46 15.32 19.63 22.65
C GLN A 46 16.11 18.41 22.20
N ALA A 47 17.35 18.59 21.73
CA ALA A 47 18.21 17.49 21.30
C ALA A 47 18.44 16.48 22.43
N ARG A 48 18.73 16.97 23.65
CA ARG A 48 19.03 16.12 24.79
C ARG A 48 17.82 15.34 25.28
N PHE A 49 16.67 16.00 25.44
CA PHE A 49 15.42 15.31 25.79
C PHE A 49 14.98 14.31 24.73
N HIS A 50 15.23 14.57 23.43
CA HIS A 50 14.97 13.60 22.38
C HIS A 50 15.89 12.38 22.44
N ILE A 51 17.18 12.57 22.75
CA ILE A 51 18.16 11.48 22.87
C ILE A 51 17.89 10.64 24.12
N ASP A 52 17.48 11.28 25.22
CA ASP A 52 17.28 10.63 26.51
C ASP A 52 15.86 10.02 26.67
N LYS A 53 14.95 10.27 25.71
CA LYS A 53 13.60 9.70 25.66
C LYS A 53 13.52 8.16 25.75
N PRO A 54 14.37 7.36 25.09
CA PRO A 54 14.34 5.90 25.16
C PRO A 54 15.15 5.33 26.34
N ILE A 55 15.62 6.15 27.28
CA ILE A 55 16.36 5.65 28.45
C ILE A 55 15.39 5.02 29.44
N GLU A 56 15.65 3.77 29.81
CA GLU A 56 14.80 3.00 30.75
C GLU A 56 15.47 2.76 32.10
N SER A 57 16.80 2.95 32.19
CA SER A 57 17.57 2.70 33.41
C SER A 57 17.26 3.75 34.49
N PRO A 58 16.73 3.36 35.67
CA PRO A 58 16.35 4.30 36.72
C PRO A 58 17.52 5.18 37.22
N SER A 59 18.72 4.61 37.32
CA SER A 59 19.91 5.35 37.75
C SER A 59 20.36 6.40 36.73
N ARG A 60 20.23 6.11 35.43
CA ARG A 60 20.50 7.08 34.37
C ARG A 60 19.45 8.19 34.35
N ILE A 61 18.18 7.85 34.56
CA ILE A 61 17.08 8.80 34.66
C ILE A 61 17.28 9.75 35.86
N GLU A 62 17.67 9.22 37.02
CA GLU A 62 17.91 10.03 38.20
C GLU A 62 19.07 11.01 37.97
N LYS A 63 20.19 10.54 37.39
CA LYS A 63 21.34 11.39 37.06
C LYS A 63 20.97 12.46 36.03
N SER A 64 20.20 12.13 35.01
CA SER A 64 19.78 13.10 33.98
C SER A 64 18.80 14.14 34.53
N LEU A 65 17.87 13.73 35.40
CA LEU A 65 16.96 14.66 36.08
C LEU A 65 17.71 15.59 37.04
N LYS A 66 18.64 15.06 37.84
CA LYS A 66 19.49 15.88 38.71
C LYS A 66 20.26 16.94 37.91
N ALA A 67 20.93 16.53 36.83
CA ALA A 67 21.62 17.46 35.93
C ALA A 67 20.67 18.51 35.32
N GLY A 68 19.43 18.12 34.99
CA GLY A 68 18.42 19.06 34.48
C GLY A 68 17.95 20.08 35.53
N TYR A 69 17.80 19.67 36.79
CA TYR A 69 17.48 20.60 37.88
C TYR A 69 18.66 21.54 38.21
N GLU A 70 19.90 21.03 38.18
CA GLU A 70 21.09 21.86 38.31
C GLU A 70 21.17 22.91 37.19
N ALA A 71 20.92 22.51 35.94
CA ALA A 71 20.85 23.43 34.81
C ALA A 71 19.75 24.49 34.98
N LEU A 72 18.58 24.10 35.49
CA LEU A 72 17.49 25.02 35.79
C LEU A 72 17.90 26.05 36.86
N ASN A 73 18.57 25.60 37.92
CA ASN A 73 19.04 26.48 38.99
C ASN A 73 20.09 27.47 38.45
N LEU A 74 21.04 27.00 37.64
CA LEU A 74 22.05 27.84 37.01
C LEU A 74 21.41 28.91 36.10
N MET A 75 20.40 28.55 35.31
CA MET A 75 19.65 29.53 34.49
C MET A 75 18.84 30.52 35.32
N LYS A 76 18.33 30.12 36.49
CA LYS A 76 17.67 31.05 37.42
C LYS A 76 18.66 32.02 38.04
N SER A 77 19.86 31.58 38.41
CA SER A 77 20.93 32.45 38.90
C SER A 77 21.35 33.47 37.84
N CYS A 78 21.46 33.05 36.57
CA CYS A 78 21.70 33.97 35.45
C CYS A 78 20.58 35.00 35.30
N ALA A 79 19.31 34.58 35.44
CA ALA A 79 18.17 35.48 35.38
C ALA A 79 18.16 36.52 36.51
N ASN A 80 18.81 36.23 37.65
CA ASN A 80 18.98 37.15 38.77
C ASN A 80 20.18 38.09 38.60
N GLY A 81 20.95 37.99 37.50
CA GLY A 81 22.07 38.88 37.18
C GLY A 81 23.43 38.44 37.71
N ASP A 82 23.61 37.18 38.11
CA ASP A 82 24.91 36.66 38.56
C ASP A 82 25.89 36.48 37.39
N ALA A 83 26.97 37.27 37.39
CA ALA A 83 27.97 37.30 36.32
C ALA A 83 28.74 35.97 36.17
N ILE A 84 29.03 35.28 37.28
CA ILE A 84 29.77 34.01 37.26
C ILE A 84 28.94 32.92 36.58
N SER A 85 27.64 32.89 36.89
CA SER A 85 26.71 31.96 36.27
C SER A 85 26.58 32.21 34.76
N ILE A 86 26.59 33.47 34.32
CA ILE A 86 26.51 33.85 32.90
C ILE A 86 27.76 33.39 32.13
N GLU A 87 28.95 33.63 32.67
CA GLU A 87 30.21 33.17 32.06
C GLU A 87 30.26 31.63 31.97
N ARG A 88 29.75 30.96 33.01
CA ARG A 88 29.61 29.50 33.01
C ARG A 88 28.63 29.00 31.93
N VAL A 89 27.52 29.69 31.68
CA VAL A 89 26.62 29.36 30.55
C VAL A 89 27.36 29.50 29.23
N ASP A 90 28.11 30.60 29.04
CA ASP A 90 28.79 30.89 27.78
C ASP A 90 29.87 29.86 27.46
N SER A 91 30.67 29.44 28.46
CA SER A 91 31.63 28.34 28.29
C SER A 91 30.96 27.00 27.96
N LEU A 92 29.80 26.70 28.56
CA LEU A 92 29.02 25.50 28.26
C LEU A 92 28.43 25.53 26.84
N ILE A 93 27.96 26.68 26.37
CA ILE A 93 27.48 26.86 24.99
C ILE A 93 28.62 26.58 24.01
N ALA A 94 29.79 27.19 24.22
CA ALA A 94 30.95 26.97 23.37
C ALA A 94 31.35 25.49 23.31
N GLY A 95 31.36 24.80 24.46
CA GLY A 95 31.69 23.37 24.52
C GLY A 95 30.64 22.44 23.89
N THR A 96 29.38 22.85 23.80
CA THR A 96 28.27 22.00 23.33
C THR A 96 27.89 22.20 21.86
N GLN A 97 28.41 23.26 21.23
CA GLN A 97 28.24 23.52 19.81
C GLN A 97 28.59 22.33 18.88
N PRO A 98 29.73 21.64 19.00
CA PRO A 98 30.04 20.50 18.12
C PRO A 98 29.08 19.32 18.31
N PHE A 99 28.50 19.16 19.49
CA PHE A 99 27.49 18.13 19.74
C PHE A 99 26.19 18.42 18.98
N LEU A 100 25.74 19.68 19.01
CA LEU A 100 24.53 20.09 18.30
C LEU A 100 24.65 19.93 16.79
N GLU A 101 25.77 20.33 16.22
CA GLU A 101 26.04 20.18 14.78
C GLU A 101 25.96 18.71 14.35
N ARG A 102 26.62 17.80 15.09
CA ARG A 102 26.55 16.35 14.85
C ARG A 102 25.13 15.81 14.96
N TYR A 103 24.36 16.28 15.95
CA TYR A 103 22.97 15.87 16.13
C TYR A 103 22.08 16.32 14.97
N GLN A 104 22.22 17.56 14.52
CA GLN A 104 21.49 18.11 13.39
C GLN A 104 21.82 17.38 12.08
N GLN A 105 23.11 17.14 11.82
CA GLN A 105 23.56 16.36 10.67
C GLN A 105 22.96 14.95 10.66
N LYS A 106 22.97 14.26 11.81
CA LYS A 106 22.36 12.92 11.95
C LYS A 106 20.86 12.96 11.65
N ARG A 107 20.13 13.96 12.16
CA ARG A 107 18.69 14.11 11.87
C ARG A 107 18.42 14.40 10.39
N ALA A 108 19.23 15.25 9.77
CA ALA A 108 19.11 15.56 8.35
C ALA A 108 19.34 14.30 7.48
N ARG A 109 20.34 13.49 7.83
CA ARG A 109 20.61 12.21 7.14
C ARG A 109 19.42 11.25 7.23
N LEU A 110 18.89 11.04 8.42
CA LEU A 110 17.71 10.17 8.63
C LEU A 110 16.46 10.69 7.91
N ALA A 111 16.30 12.01 7.79
CA ALA A 111 15.20 12.59 7.03
C ALA A 111 15.33 12.31 5.52
N ARG A 112 16.54 12.42 4.96
CA ARG A 112 16.84 12.08 3.56
C ARG A 112 16.59 10.60 3.26
N GLU A 113 17.10 9.70 4.11
CA GLU A 113 16.90 8.25 3.99
C GLU A 113 15.40 7.89 3.97
N ARG A 114 14.57 8.55 4.80
CA ARG A 114 13.12 8.35 4.79
C ARG A 114 12.46 8.82 3.49
N GLN A 115 12.85 10.00 2.99
CA GLN A 115 12.33 10.53 1.73
C GLN A 115 12.69 9.62 0.55
N GLU A 116 13.93 9.14 0.49
CA GLU A 116 14.38 8.21 -0.55
C GLU A 116 13.58 6.92 -0.54
N LYS A 117 13.33 6.34 0.64
CA LYS A 117 12.52 5.14 0.79
C LYS A 117 11.07 5.37 0.35
N GLU A 118 10.48 6.50 0.72
CA GLU A 118 9.12 6.86 0.31
C GLU A 118 9.00 7.00 -1.21
N LEU A 119 9.99 7.63 -1.84
CA LEU A 119 10.08 7.74 -3.30
C LEU A 119 10.26 6.37 -3.96
N GLU A 120 11.07 5.47 -3.39
CA GLU A 120 11.26 4.11 -3.88
C GLU A 120 9.96 3.30 -3.79
N ASP A 121 9.26 3.39 -2.66
CA ASP A 121 7.98 2.70 -2.45
C ASP A 121 6.90 3.24 -3.40
N ALA A 122 6.88 4.56 -3.63
CA ALA A 122 6.01 5.18 -4.62
C ALA A 122 6.30 4.66 -6.04
N ARG A 123 7.58 4.58 -6.43
CA ARG A 123 8.02 4.00 -7.71
C ARG A 123 7.60 2.54 -7.85
N LYS A 124 7.82 1.71 -6.83
CA LYS A 124 7.38 0.30 -6.80
C LYS A 124 5.87 0.17 -6.94
N LYS A 125 5.10 1.03 -6.26
CA LYS A 125 3.63 1.07 -6.37
C LYS A 125 3.19 1.44 -7.79
N GLN A 126 3.83 2.43 -8.40
CA GLN A 126 3.57 2.82 -9.79
C GLN A 126 3.91 1.69 -10.77
N GLN A 127 5.02 0.98 -10.57
CA GLN A 127 5.43 -0.14 -11.41
C GLN A 127 4.49 -1.36 -11.25
N LYS A 128 4.02 -1.65 -10.03
CA LYS A 128 3.00 -2.69 -9.80
C LYS A 128 1.68 -2.36 -10.51
N ARG A 129 1.28 -1.08 -10.58
CA ARG A 129 0.12 -0.63 -11.38
C ARG A 129 0.29 -0.86 -12.89
N ARG A 130 1.53 -1.03 -13.39
CA ARG A 130 1.79 -1.36 -14.81
C ARG A 130 1.54 -2.82 -15.17
N PHE A 131 1.33 -3.73 -14.21
CA PHE A 131 0.73 -5.03 -14.49
C PHE A 131 -0.76 -4.81 -14.83
N SER A 132 -1.03 -4.39 -16.06
CA SER A 132 -2.39 -4.07 -16.49
C SER A 132 -3.08 -5.34 -16.95
N ALA A 133 -4.25 -5.62 -16.36
CA ALA A 133 -5.14 -6.66 -16.87
C ALA A 133 -5.44 -6.45 -18.38
N LYS A 134 -5.41 -5.19 -18.83
CA LYS A 134 -5.53 -4.80 -20.25
C LYS A 134 -4.45 -5.44 -21.13
N ARG A 135 -3.16 -5.36 -20.75
CA ARG A 135 -2.06 -5.98 -21.52
C ARG A 135 -2.17 -7.50 -21.57
N VAL A 136 -2.61 -8.11 -20.46
CA VAL A 136 -2.85 -9.57 -20.42
C VAL A 136 -4.01 -9.94 -21.35
N LEU A 137 -5.09 -9.17 -21.35
CA LEU A 137 -6.25 -9.40 -22.21
C LEU A 137 -5.91 -9.19 -23.69
N GLU A 138 -5.18 -8.12 -24.02
CA GLU A 138 -4.68 -7.83 -25.36
C GLU A 138 -3.77 -8.97 -25.86
N SER A 139 -2.86 -9.47 -25.01
CA SER A 139 -2.00 -10.61 -25.35
C SER A 139 -2.79 -11.89 -25.63
N VAL A 140 -3.89 -12.13 -24.91
CA VAL A 140 -4.74 -13.31 -25.11
C VAL A 140 -5.59 -13.19 -26.37
N LEU A 141 -6.14 -12.01 -26.65
CA LEU A 141 -6.97 -11.74 -27.83
C LEU A 141 -6.15 -11.55 -29.12
N ALA A 142 -4.85 -11.25 -29.02
CA ALA A 142 -3.94 -11.17 -30.16
C ALA A 142 -3.62 -12.53 -30.81
N ARG A 143 -4.08 -13.64 -30.22
CA ARG A 143 -3.97 -14.98 -30.81
C ARG A 143 -5.03 -15.15 -31.92
N PRO A 144 -4.78 -16.00 -32.93
CA PRO A 144 -3.63 -16.88 -33.11
C PRO A 144 -2.34 -16.18 -33.55
N TYR A 145 -1.20 -16.69 -33.11
CA TYR A 145 0.10 -16.21 -33.62
C TYR A 145 0.39 -16.82 -35.01
N PRO A 146 0.99 -16.06 -35.95
CA PRO A 146 1.29 -16.54 -37.30
C PRO A 146 2.29 -17.70 -37.28
N THR A 147 3.34 -17.60 -36.45
CA THR A 147 4.39 -18.63 -36.33
C THR A 147 4.51 -19.05 -34.87
N VAL A 148 4.66 -20.36 -34.63
CA VAL A 148 4.85 -20.93 -33.29
C VAL A 148 6.03 -21.88 -33.29
N SER A 149 6.80 -21.91 -32.20
CA SER A 149 7.83 -22.93 -32.00
C SER A 149 7.19 -24.27 -31.61
N GLY A 150 7.47 -25.31 -32.40
CA GLY A 150 6.97 -26.67 -32.14
C GLY A 150 5.48 -26.86 -32.44
N ILE A 151 4.82 -27.78 -31.74
CA ILE A 151 3.38 -28.09 -31.96
C ILE A 151 2.51 -26.96 -31.41
N ARG A 152 1.65 -26.39 -32.26
CA ARG A 152 0.65 -25.40 -31.87
C ARG A 152 -0.32 -26.01 -30.86
N ARG A 153 -0.30 -25.48 -29.63
CA ARG A 153 -1.21 -25.89 -28.55
C ARG A 153 -2.43 -24.96 -28.51
N VAL A 154 -3.59 -25.51 -28.81
CA VAL A 154 -4.86 -24.79 -28.77
C VAL A 154 -5.26 -24.51 -27.30
N PRO A 155 -5.49 -23.24 -26.91
CA PRO A 155 -6.00 -22.91 -25.58
C PRO A 155 -7.37 -23.53 -25.31
N ARG A 156 -7.66 -23.90 -24.06
CA ARG A 156 -8.99 -24.40 -23.67
C ARG A 156 -9.84 -23.25 -23.18
N PHE A 157 -10.98 -23.03 -23.82
CA PHE A 157 -12.02 -22.12 -23.34
C PHE A 157 -12.72 -22.71 -22.11
N ALA A 158 -12.84 -21.91 -21.05
CA ALA A 158 -13.50 -22.29 -19.81
C ALA A 158 -14.25 -21.08 -19.22
N CYS A 159 -15.22 -21.36 -18.37
CA CYS A 159 -15.97 -20.36 -17.63
C CYS A 159 -15.92 -20.70 -16.13
N ALA A 160 -15.66 -19.69 -15.29
CA ALA A 160 -15.68 -19.83 -13.83
C ALA A 160 -16.76 -18.91 -13.25
N ARG A 161 -17.94 -19.47 -12.95
CA ARG A 161 -19.12 -18.74 -12.43
C ARG A 161 -19.47 -17.49 -13.24
N GLY A 162 -19.55 -17.64 -14.56
CA GLY A 162 -19.88 -16.55 -15.49
C GLY A 162 -18.69 -15.75 -16.00
N ILE A 163 -17.48 -15.92 -15.45
CA ILE A 163 -16.28 -15.24 -15.97
C ILE A 163 -15.59 -16.12 -17.00
N PRO A 164 -15.52 -15.71 -18.28
CA PRO A 164 -14.83 -16.45 -19.33
C PRO A 164 -13.31 -16.26 -19.24
N PHE A 165 -12.56 -17.33 -19.50
CA PHE A 165 -11.12 -17.26 -19.63
C PHE A 165 -10.56 -18.35 -20.55
N LEU A 166 -9.40 -18.08 -21.13
CA LEU A 166 -8.63 -19.06 -21.90
C LEU A 166 -7.52 -19.65 -21.03
N ARG A 167 -7.55 -20.98 -20.87
CA ARG A 167 -6.49 -21.71 -20.17
C ARG A 167 -5.43 -22.15 -21.19
N ILE A 168 -4.29 -21.48 -21.14
CA ILE A 168 -3.16 -21.72 -22.06
C ILE A 168 -2.30 -22.90 -21.61
N LYS A 169 -1.99 -23.00 -20.30
CA LYS A 169 -1.15 -24.06 -19.73
C LYS A 169 -1.76 -24.68 -18.47
N LYS A 170 -1.29 -25.87 -18.11
CA LYS A 170 -1.52 -26.52 -16.81
C LYS A 170 -0.16 -26.65 -16.08
N PRO A 171 -0.09 -26.38 -14.77
CA PRO A 171 -1.13 -25.80 -13.90
C PRO A 171 -1.49 -24.36 -14.29
N GLN A 172 -2.68 -23.89 -13.90
CA GLN A 172 -3.14 -22.53 -14.20
C GLN A 172 -2.21 -21.50 -13.53
N PRO A 173 -1.80 -20.43 -14.23
CA PRO A 173 -0.92 -19.45 -13.61
C PRO A 173 -1.65 -18.70 -12.49
N LYS A 174 -0.96 -18.48 -11.36
CA LYS A 174 -1.53 -17.92 -10.13
C LYS A 174 -2.22 -16.56 -10.35
N ASN A 175 -1.62 -15.71 -11.18
CA ASN A 175 -2.17 -14.39 -11.54
C ASN A 175 -3.57 -14.48 -12.18
N LEU A 176 -3.81 -15.45 -13.07
CA LEU A 176 -5.11 -15.66 -13.69
C LEU A 176 -6.14 -16.17 -12.68
N SER A 177 -5.73 -17.08 -11.78
CA SER A 177 -6.60 -17.57 -10.72
C SER A 177 -7.06 -16.44 -9.79
N VAL A 178 -6.12 -15.62 -9.32
CA VAL A 178 -6.40 -14.46 -8.46
C VAL A 178 -7.28 -13.44 -9.18
N ALA A 179 -7.03 -13.16 -10.46
CA ALA A 179 -7.87 -12.25 -11.24
C ALA A 179 -9.33 -12.74 -11.36
N ILE A 180 -9.53 -14.05 -11.56
CA ILE A 180 -10.87 -14.66 -11.59
C ILE A 180 -11.54 -14.50 -10.22
N GLN A 181 -10.83 -14.82 -9.13
CA GLN A 181 -11.36 -14.68 -7.77
C GLN A 181 -11.80 -13.24 -7.46
N ILE A 182 -10.94 -12.25 -7.73
CA ILE A 182 -11.28 -10.82 -7.52
C ILE A 182 -12.56 -10.44 -8.26
N ARG A 183 -12.74 -10.92 -9.49
CA ARG A 183 -13.95 -10.64 -10.28
C ARG A 183 -15.18 -11.37 -9.72
N GLN A 184 -15.03 -12.61 -9.25
CA GLN A 184 -16.11 -13.36 -8.60
C GLN A 184 -16.56 -12.66 -7.33
N ASP A 185 -15.61 -12.24 -6.49
CA ASP A 185 -15.88 -11.56 -5.23
C ASP A 185 -16.58 -10.22 -5.47
N ALA A 186 -16.14 -9.45 -6.47
CA ALA A 186 -16.80 -8.20 -6.85
C ALA A 186 -18.24 -8.41 -7.29
N ARG A 187 -18.52 -9.46 -8.08
CA ARG A 187 -19.89 -9.82 -8.48
C ARG A 187 -20.71 -10.27 -7.27
N TRP A 188 -20.13 -11.10 -6.40
CA TRP A 188 -20.81 -11.60 -5.21
C TRP A 188 -21.21 -10.47 -4.26
N LYS A 189 -20.34 -9.47 -4.05
CA LYS A 189 -20.66 -8.26 -3.28
C LYS A 189 -21.87 -7.50 -3.83
N ASN A 190 -21.99 -7.37 -5.16
CA ASN A 190 -23.15 -6.73 -5.77
C ASN A 190 -24.43 -7.55 -5.57
N ILE A 191 -24.33 -8.89 -5.64
CA ILE A 191 -25.47 -9.79 -5.39
C ILE A 191 -25.93 -9.66 -3.93
N LEU A 192 -25.00 -9.71 -2.97
CA LEU A 192 -25.30 -9.50 -1.55
C LEU A 192 -25.91 -8.12 -1.32
N ARG A 193 -25.34 -7.07 -1.91
CA ARG A 193 -25.88 -5.71 -1.79
C ARG A 193 -27.31 -5.59 -2.30
N ARG A 194 -27.63 -6.26 -3.41
CA ARG A 194 -29.01 -6.32 -3.93
C ARG A 194 -29.94 -7.03 -2.94
N GLN A 195 -29.49 -8.10 -2.30
CA GLN A 195 -30.29 -8.83 -1.30
C GLN A 195 -30.55 -7.97 -0.06
N GLU A 196 -29.51 -7.31 0.47
CA GLU A 196 -29.63 -6.35 1.58
C GLU A 196 -30.63 -5.25 1.26
N LEU A 197 -30.50 -4.58 0.11
CA LEU A 197 -31.43 -3.53 -0.32
C LEU A 197 -32.87 -4.04 -0.48
N GLY A 198 -33.05 -5.32 -0.81
CA GLY A 198 -34.38 -5.94 -0.87
C GLY A 198 -35.05 -6.02 0.50
N VAL A 199 -34.27 -6.24 1.56
CA VAL A 199 -34.73 -6.18 2.95
C VAL A 199 -34.99 -4.73 3.35
N ASP A 200 -34.07 -3.82 3.04
CA ASP A 200 -34.22 -2.38 3.33
C ASP A 200 -35.47 -1.78 2.68
N SER A 201 -35.85 -2.26 1.49
CA SER A 201 -37.08 -1.84 0.79
C SER A 201 -38.35 -2.17 1.58
N LEU A 202 -38.37 -3.27 2.34
CA LEU A 202 -39.52 -3.61 3.18
C LEU A 202 -39.67 -2.58 4.30
N PHE A 203 -38.59 -2.28 5.02
CA PHE A 203 -38.58 -1.26 6.07
C PHE A 203 -38.88 0.13 5.53
N ALA A 204 -38.34 0.48 4.37
CA ALA A 204 -38.59 1.78 3.74
C ALA A 204 -40.08 1.99 3.44
N LYS A 205 -40.79 0.94 2.99
CA LYS A 205 -42.24 1.01 2.79
C LYS A 205 -43.00 1.23 4.10
N ASP A 206 -42.58 0.60 5.18
CA ASP A 206 -43.19 0.81 6.49
C ASP A 206 -43.01 2.27 6.95
N GLU A 207 -41.82 2.84 6.76
CA GLU A 207 -41.57 4.27 7.04
C GLU A 207 -42.42 5.19 6.15
N ASP A 208 -42.56 4.88 4.87
CA ASP A 208 -43.45 5.63 3.96
C ASP A 208 -44.91 5.59 4.43
N THR A 209 -45.38 4.45 4.94
CA THR A 209 -46.72 4.38 5.55
C THR A 209 -46.82 5.21 6.83
N TRP A 210 -45.75 5.29 7.61
CA TRP A 210 -45.71 6.07 8.85
C TRP A 210 -45.68 7.58 8.57
N ASP A 211 -44.93 8.03 7.57
CA ASP A 211 -44.93 9.42 7.10
C ASP A 211 -46.31 9.84 6.59
N ALA A 212 -47.01 8.94 5.89
CA ALA A 212 -48.38 9.16 5.46
C ALA A 212 -49.36 9.34 6.64
N ILE A 213 -49.21 8.55 7.72
CA ILE A 213 -50.01 8.70 8.94
C ILE A 213 -49.68 10.02 9.66
N THR A 214 -48.41 10.42 9.68
CA THR A 214 -47.92 11.59 10.42
C THR A 214 -48.08 12.91 9.63
N SER A 215 -48.64 12.86 8.42
CA SER A 215 -48.85 14.01 7.52
C SER A 215 -47.56 14.78 7.18
N LYS A 216 -46.41 14.10 7.20
CA LYS A 216 -45.14 14.67 6.71
C LYS A 216 -45.05 14.41 5.21
N THR A 217 -45.39 15.39 4.40
CA THR A 217 -45.19 15.30 2.95
C THR A 217 -43.80 15.75 2.57
N GLU A 218 -42.85 14.80 2.56
CA GLU A 218 -41.59 14.96 1.84
C GLU A 218 -41.79 14.68 0.34
N ALA A 219 -40.95 15.28 -0.52
CA ALA A 219 -41.11 15.18 -1.97
C ALA A 219 -40.72 13.81 -2.54
N ASP A 220 -39.92 13.04 -1.80
CA ASP A 220 -39.44 11.71 -2.20
C ASP A 220 -39.75 10.67 -1.13
N THR A 221 -40.14 9.49 -1.59
CA THR A 221 -40.45 8.29 -0.80
C THR A 221 -39.17 7.55 -0.43
N TRP A 222 -39.08 7.01 0.79
CA TRP A 222 -37.96 6.20 1.25
C TRP A 222 -37.75 4.98 0.35
N ASP A 223 -38.82 4.25 0.00
CA ASP A 223 -38.72 3.07 -0.89
C ASP A 223 -38.20 3.46 -2.28
N LYS A 224 -38.60 4.63 -2.81
CA LYS A 224 -38.13 5.09 -4.13
C LYS A 224 -36.61 5.22 -4.18
N ALA A 225 -35.98 5.74 -3.13
CA ALA A 225 -34.52 5.83 -3.06
C ALA A 225 -33.86 4.43 -3.05
N ILE A 226 -34.45 3.47 -2.33
CA ILE A 226 -33.98 2.09 -2.29
C ILE A 226 -34.16 1.40 -3.66
N GLN A 227 -35.32 1.53 -4.31
CA GLN A 227 -35.58 0.98 -5.64
C GLN A 227 -34.62 1.52 -6.71
N GLN A 228 -34.28 2.80 -6.65
CA GLN A 228 -33.26 3.38 -7.52
C GLN A 228 -31.89 2.71 -7.32
N ASN A 229 -31.51 2.44 -6.07
CA ASN A 229 -30.25 1.75 -5.77
C ASN A 229 -30.27 0.28 -6.21
N ILE A 230 -31.38 -0.44 -6.00
CA ILE A 230 -31.56 -1.81 -6.51
C ILE A 230 -31.38 -1.81 -8.03
N SER A 231 -32.05 -0.88 -8.72
CA SER A 231 -31.96 -0.75 -10.19
C SER A 231 -30.52 -0.50 -10.65
N ARG A 232 -29.79 0.41 -9.99
CA ARG A 232 -28.36 0.67 -10.26
C ARG A 232 -27.50 -0.58 -10.10
N VAL A 233 -27.70 -1.34 -9.02
CA VAL A 233 -26.94 -2.59 -8.77
C VAL A 233 -27.27 -3.64 -9.83
N VAL A 234 -28.55 -3.82 -10.17
CA VAL A 234 -29.00 -4.74 -11.23
C VAL A 234 -28.39 -4.37 -12.58
N ASP A 235 -28.43 -3.10 -12.95
CA ASP A 235 -27.85 -2.62 -14.21
C ASP A 235 -26.33 -2.81 -14.24
N THR A 236 -25.66 -2.63 -13.10
CA THR A 236 -24.22 -2.88 -12.97
C THR A 236 -23.88 -4.35 -13.20
N ILE A 237 -24.71 -5.27 -12.68
CA ILE A 237 -24.56 -6.71 -12.92
C ILE A 237 -24.82 -7.04 -14.39
N LYS A 238 -25.92 -6.55 -14.98
CA LYS A 238 -26.27 -6.77 -16.40
C LYS A 238 -25.17 -6.29 -17.35
N LYS A 239 -24.71 -5.05 -17.19
CA LYS A 239 -23.59 -4.49 -17.98
C LYS A 239 -22.27 -5.25 -17.76
N GLY A 240 -22.10 -5.86 -16.59
CA GLY A 240 -20.98 -6.78 -16.32
C GLY A 240 -21.07 -8.05 -17.15
N ASP A 241 -22.24 -8.69 -17.12
CA ASP A 241 -22.53 -9.94 -17.83
C ASP A 241 -22.46 -9.76 -19.36
N GLU A 242 -22.96 -8.65 -19.90
CA GLU A 242 -22.85 -8.30 -21.33
C GLU A 242 -21.39 -8.20 -21.78
N ARG A 243 -20.54 -7.50 -21.01
CA ARG A 243 -19.10 -7.40 -21.31
C ARG A 243 -18.40 -8.75 -21.24
N ASP A 244 -18.80 -9.60 -20.30
CA ASP A 244 -18.27 -10.97 -20.22
C ASP A 244 -18.73 -11.83 -21.39
N LEU A 245 -19.97 -11.71 -21.84
CA LEU A 245 -20.46 -12.40 -23.03
C LEU A 245 -19.70 -11.98 -24.30
N GLU A 246 -19.48 -10.68 -24.49
CA GLU A 246 -18.68 -10.18 -25.61
C GLU A 246 -17.24 -10.72 -25.56
N LEU A 247 -16.65 -10.72 -24.37
CA LEU A 247 -15.31 -11.24 -24.18
C LEU A 247 -15.24 -12.76 -24.45
N ALA A 248 -16.24 -13.51 -24.00
CA ALA A 248 -16.38 -14.93 -24.26
C ALA A 248 -16.43 -15.23 -25.76
N ARG A 249 -17.24 -14.46 -26.52
CA ARG A 249 -17.33 -14.59 -27.99
C ARG A 249 -15.97 -14.35 -28.65
N LYS A 250 -15.27 -13.28 -28.26
CA LYS A 250 -13.92 -12.98 -28.78
C LYS A 250 -12.93 -14.10 -28.47
N MET A 251 -12.91 -14.59 -27.23
CA MET A 251 -12.05 -15.72 -26.81
C MET A 251 -12.38 -17.03 -27.55
N TRP A 252 -13.66 -17.29 -27.84
CA TRP A 252 -14.06 -18.46 -28.61
C TRP A 252 -13.58 -18.40 -30.05
N ASN A 253 -13.69 -17.24 -30.71
CA ASN A 253 -13.19 -17.02 -32.06
C ASN A 253 -11.68 -17.29 -32.16
N VAL A 254 -10.92 -16.88 -31.15
CA VAL A 254 -9.48 -17.21 -31.04
C VAL A 254 -9.26 -18.72 -31.00
N VAL A 255 -10.03 -19.46 -30.20
CA VAL A 255 -9.88 -20.92 -30.11
C VAL A 255 -10.21 -21.61 -31.43
N VAL A 256 -11.28 -21.17 -32.11
CA VAL A 256 -11.65 -21.71 -33.44
C VAL A 256 -10.55 -21.43 -34.46
N ALA A 257 -9.98 -20.22 -34.47
CA ALA A 257 -8.90 -19.86 -35.38
C ALA A 257 -7.61 -20.65 -35.09
N GLU A 258 -7.23 -20.81 -33.82
CA GLU A 258 -6.09 -21.64 -33.41
C GLU A 258 -6.28 -23.11 -33.80
N ARG A 259 -7.50 -23.68 -33.68
CA ARG A 259 -7.79 -25.05 -34.13
C ARG A 259 -7.59 -25.22 -35.63
N ARG A 260 -8.15 -24.30 -36.43
CA ARG A 260 -8.00 -24.33 -37.90
C ARG A 260 -6.53 -24.27 -38.33
N LEU A 261 -5.72 -23.45 -37.67
CA LEU A 261 -4.28 -23.39 -37.96
C LEU A 261 -3.55 -24.65 -37.49
N ALA A 262 -3.90 -25.18 -36.32
CA ALA A 262 -3.29 -26.41 -35.81
C ALA A 262 -3.56 -27.62 -36.72
N GLU A 263 -4.77 -27.73 -37.26
CA GLU A 263 -5.13 -28.77 -38.24
C GLU A 263 -4.35 -28.62 -39.56
N LYS A 264 -4.19 -27.39 -40.06
CA LYS A 264 -3.39 -27.13 -41.27
C LYS A 264 -1.92 -27.50 -41.07
N GLU A 265 -1.32 -27.11 -39.95
CA GLU A 265 0.07 -27.43 -39.60
C GLU A 265 0.26 -28.93 -39.38
N ALA A 266 -0.71 -29.62 -38.76
CA ALA A 266 -0.67 -31.07 -38.59
C ALA A 266 -0.65 -31.80 -39.94
N ARG A 267 -1.56 -31.45 -40.86
CA ARG A 267 -1.58 -32.02 -42.23
C ARG A 267 -0.29 -31.75 -43.01
N GLN A 268 0.30 -30.56 -42.86
CA GLN A 268 1.59 -30.26 -43.49
C GLN A 268 2.71 -31.13 -42.93
N ARG A 269 2.72 -31.39 -41.63
CA ARG A 269 3.71 -32.28 -41.00
C ARG A 269 3.54 -33.72 -41.42
N GLU A 270 2.30 -34.22 -41.50
CA GLU A 270 2.02 -35.56 -42.02
C GLU A 270 2.55 -35.72 -43.46
N LYS A 271 2.32 -34.73 -44.32
CA LYS A 271 2.86 -34.73 -45.70
C LYS A 271 4.38 -34.72 -45.75
N VAL A 272 5.04 -33.91 -44.90
CA VAL A 272 6.52 -33.86 -44.83
C VAL A 272 7.09 -35.17 -44.27
N GLY A 273 6.42 -35.77 -43.28
CA GLY A 273 6.79 -37.08 -42.72
C GLY A 273 6.69 -38.19 -43.77
N GLN A 274 5.57 -38.26 -44.50
CA GLN A 274 5.39 -39.22 -45.60
C GLN A 274 6.43 -39.02 -46.72
N ALA A 275 6.74 -37.76 -47.09
CA ALA A 275 7.77 -37.46 -48.10
C ALA A 275 9.20 -37.87 -47.65
N ALA A 276 9.49 -37.77 -46.35
CA ALA A 276 10.75 -38.21 -45.76
C ALA A 276 10.88 -39.74 -45.72
N GLU A 277 9.80 -40.46 -45.44
CA GLU A 277 9.76 -41.93 -45.46
C GLU A 277 9.87 -42.51 -46.88
N THR A 278 9.37 -41.81 -47.91
CA THR A 278 9.49 -42.24 -49.32
C THR A 278 10.86 -42.00 -49.97
N LYS A 279 11.88 -41.52 -49.24
CA LYS A 279 13.27 -41.51 -49.71
C LYS A 279 14.05 -42.69 -49.08
N PRO A 280 13.96 -43.92 -49.63
CA PRO A 280 14.84 -45.01 -49.21
C PRO A 280 16.27 -44.71 -49.66
N GLY A 281 17.24 -45.05 -48.79
CA GLY A 281 18.64 -44.67 -48.92
C GLY A 281 19.26 -44.98 -50.28
N SER A 282 19.91 -43.97 -50.86
CA SER A 282 20.91 -44.18 -51.90
C SER A 282 22.09 -44.93 -51.27
N SER A 283 22.17 -46.22 -51.55
CA SER A 283 23.31 -47.09 -51.27
C SER A 283 24.62 -46.46 -51.77
N HIS A 284 25.57 -46.23 -50.87
CA HIS A 284 26.97 -46.01 -51.23
C HIS A 284 27.57 -47.33 -51.74
N PRO A 285 28.20 -47.38 -52.93
CA PRO A 285 29.02 -48.52 -53.30
C PRO A 285 30.39 -48.39 -52.65
N THR A 286 30.74 -49.36 -51.81
CA THR A 286 32.09 -49.52 -51.25
C THR A 286 33.04 -49.93 -52.38
N THR A 287 33.87 -49.01 -52.83
CA THR A 287 34.99 -49.31 -53.74
C THR A 287 36.15 -49.88 -52.94
N GLN A 288 36.44 -51.18 -53.11
CA GLN A 288 37.71 -51.77 -52.71
C GLN A 288 38.74 -51.58 -53.84
N ARG A 289 39.91 -51.04 -53.49
CA ARG A 289 41.18 -51.24 -54.19
C ARG A 289 42.31 -51.19 -53.18
#